data_AF-A0A1B6C2E0-F1
#
_entry.id   AF-A0A1B6C2E0-F1
#
_cell.length_a   1.000
_cell.length_b   1.000
_cell.length_c   1.000
_cell.angle_alpha   90.00
_cell.angle_beta   90.00
_cell.angle_gamma   90.00
#
_symmetry.space_group_name_H-M   'P 1'
#
loop_
_entity.id
_entity.type
_entity.pdbx_description
1 polymer ?
#
loop_
_entity_poly.entity_id
_entity_poly.type
_entity_poly.pdbx_seq_one_letter_code
_entity_poly.pdbx_strand_id
1 'polypeptide(L)'
;MLYTLAIFSIVSLVSAYNYQQVSTCRGVTGDPSFNTGQVTGIVREIYATSKTEDAGSDRCVYIKQGIFYVTRMDLGRTLLKFKLGPTKNGAFDETGPDNKSYRVVVLKKYGTECGNMNLLFRCSDSVGDASIAPFVKLHASVNATISSSCMKDAEDYAQKVLGQPVKLNVLKNCKCFPVETFCSA
;
A
#
# COMPACT_ATOMS: atom_id res chain seq x y z
N MET A 1 43.25 -18.41 24.35
CA MET A 1 41.94 -17.75 24.60
C MET A 1 41.66 -16.83 23.41
N LEU A 2 40.87 -17.29 22.44
CA LEU A 2 40.42 -16.44 21.33
C LEU A 2 39.07 -15.83 21.72
N TYR A 3 39.02 -14.51 21.81
CA TYR A 3 37.77 -13.77 21.96
C TYR A 3 37.09 -13.70 20.59
N THR A 4 36.01 -14.47 20.42
CA THR A 4 35.13 -14.33 19.26
C THR A 4 34.27 -13.08 19.48
N LEU A 5 34.64 -11.97 18.84
CA LEU A 5 33.80 -10.77 18.78
C LEU A 5 32.59 -11.09 17.88
N ALA A 6 31.44 -11.39 18.49
CA ALA A 6 30.17 -11.52 17.78
C ALA A 6 29.68 -10.12 17.39
N ILE A 7 29.99 -9.70 16.16
CA ILE A 7 29.42 -8.49 15.56
C ILE A 7 27.96 -8.84 15.20
N PHE A 8 27.03 -8.62 16.12
CA PHE A 8 25.61 -8.55 15.80
C PHE A 8 25.38 -7.29 14.98
N SER A 9 25.49 -7.42 13.66
CA SER A 9 24.94 -6.43 12.73
C SER A 9 23.42 -6.51 12.84
N ILE A 10 22.85 -5.76 13.78
CA ILE A 10 21.41 -5.49 13.80
C ILE A 10 21.16 -4.55 12.61
N VAL A 11 21.05 -5.11 11.41
CA VAL A 11 20.44 -4.41 10.29
C VAL A 11 18.96 -4.41 10.61
N SER A 12 18.50 -3.40 11.36
CA SER A 12 17.08 -3.09 11.46
C SER A 12 16.62 -2.61 10.08
N LEU A 13 16.42 -3.57 9.16
CA LEU A 13 15.70 -3.38 7.91
C LEU A 13 14.25 -3.11 8.28
N VAL A 14 13.97 -1.87 8.69
CA VAL A 14 12.62 -1.33 8.68
C VAL A 14 12.22 -1.27 7.20
N SER A 15 11.67 -2.37 6.69
CA SER A 15 11.32 -2.53 5.28
C SER A 15 10.04 -1.76 4.96
N ALA A 16 10.18 -0.45 4.87
CA ALA A 16 9.19 0.50 4.39
C ALA A 16 8.69 0.14 2.97
N TYR A 17 7.38 0.26 2.69
CA TYR A 17 6.69 -0.27 1.49
C TYR A 17 7.42 -1.47 0.86
N ASN A 18 7.52 -2.59 1.58
CA ASN A 18 8.15 -3.80 1.06
C ASN A 18 7.24 -4.45 0.01
N TYR A 19 7.30 -3.91 -1.20
CA TYR A 19 6.42 -4.28 -2.30
C TYR A 19 6.62 -5.72 -2.77
N GLN A 20 7.72 -6.37 -2.40
CA GLN A 20 8.02 -7.75 -2.77
C GLN A 20 7.42 -8.75 -1.78
N GLN A 21 7.23 -8.35 -0.52
CA GLN A 21 6.60 -9.18 0.49
C GLN A 21 5.08 -9.14 0.31
N VAL A 22 4.56 -9.84 -0.70
CA VAL A 22 3.12 -9.97 -1.03
C VAL A 22 2.64 -11.40 -0.87
N SER A 23 1.36 -11.58 -0.53
CA SER A 23 0.73 -12.89 -0.62
C SER A 23 0.30 -13.20 -2.05
N THR A 24 -0.02 -14.46 -2.34
CA THR A 24 -0.78 -14.84 -3.54
C THR A 24 -2.13 -14.15 -3.60
N CYS A 25 -2.72 -13.95 -4.78
CA CYS A 25 -3.98 -13.20 -4.92
C CYS A 25 -5.23 -13.99 -4.50
N ARG A 26 -5.15 -15.32 -4.42
CA ARG A 26 -6.22 -16.23 -3.93
C ARG A 26 -7.61 -15.97 -4.56
N GLY A 27 -7.65 -15.50 -5.81
CA GLY A 27 -8.91 -15.23 -6.53
C GLY A 27 -9.74 -14.06 -5.96
N VAL A 28 -9.19 -13.23 -5.08
CA VAL A 28 -9.89 -12.06 -4.52
C VAL A 28 -10.21 -11.06 -5.63
N THR A 29 -11.47 -10.60 -5.67
CA THR A 29 -11.97 -9.60 -6.62
C THR A 29 -12.18 -8.25 -5.93
N GLY A 30 -12.12 -7.17 -6.69
CA GLY A 30 -12.29 -5.81 -6.18
C GLY A 30 -13.70 -5.26 -6.35
N ASP A 31 -13.89 -4.06 -5.83
CA ASP A 31 -15.09 -3.27 -5.97
C ASP A 31 -15.35 -2.96 -7.46
N PRO A 32 -16.45 -3.47 -8.05
CA PRO A 32 -16.71 -3.34 -9.49
C PRO A 32 -16.94 -1.89 -9.92
N SER A 33 -17.24 -0.98 -8.98
CA SER A 33 -17.41 0.46 -9.26
C SER A 33 -16.08 1.22 -9.32
N PHE A 34 -14.96 0.60 -8.92
CA PHE A 34 -13.65 1.22 -8.96
C PHE A 34 -13.07 1.20 -10.37
N ASN A 35 -12.56 2.35 -10.81
CA ASN A 35 -11.66 2.45 -11.96
C ASN A 35 -10.49 3.39 -11.64
N THR A 36 -9.32 3.12 -12.22
CA THR A 36 -8.11 3.93 -11.99
C THR A 36 -8.24 5.37 -12.51
N GLY A 37 -9.15 5.63 -13.46
CA GLY A 37 -9.46 6.99 -13.91
C GLY A 37 -9.95 7.91 -12.78
N GLN A 38 -10.66 7.37 -11.78
CA GLN A 38 -11.15 8.12 -10.60
C GLN A 38 -10.03 8.64 -9.69
N VAL A 39 -8.82 8.07 -9.78
CA VAL A 39 -7.68 8.41 -8.92
C VAL A 39 -6.46 8.86 -9.71
N THR A 40 -6.57 8.92 -11.04
CA THR A 40 -5.50 9.42 -11.92
C THR A 40 -5.41 10.94 -11.82
N GLY A 41 -4.19 11.46 -11.70
CA GLY A 41 -3.90 12.89 -11.55
C GLY A 41 -4.15 13.44 -10.14
N ILE A 42 -4.53 12.59 -9.18
CA ILE A 42 -4.84 12.99 -7.80
C ILE A 42 -3.81 12.39 -6.84
N VAL A 43 -3.40 13.19 -5.85
CA VAL A 43 -2.58 12.73 -4.72
C VAL A 43 -3.48 12.07 -3.69
N ARG A 44 -3.07 10.88 -3.22
CA ARG A 44 -3.75 10.21 -2.11
C ARG A 44 -2.75 9.91 -1.01
N GLU A 45 -3.22 10.01 0.22
CA GLU A 45 -2.45 9.67 1.41
C GLU A 45 -2.60 8.19 1.72
N ILE A 46 -1.52 7.51 2.12
CA ILE A 46 -1.60 6.20 2.75
C ILE A 46 -1.91 6.44 4.23
N TYR A 47 -3.19 6.40 4.58
CA TYR A 47 -3.66 6.78 5.91
C TYR A 47 -3.40 5.69 6.94
N ALA A 48 -3.59 4.42 6.56
CA ALA A 48 -3.38 3.28 7.45
C ALA A 48 -2.86 2.05 6.71
N THR A 49 -2.22 1.14 7.45
CA THR A 49 -1.71 -0.14 6.93
C THR A 49 -1.88 -1.24 7.96
N SER A 50 -2.14 -2.47 7.51
CA SER A 50 -2.14 -3.64 8.41
C SER A 50 -0.75 -4.15 8.75
N LYS A 51 0.30 -3.60 8.13
CA LYS A 51 1.69 -3.95 8.40
C LYS A 51 2.39 -2.84 9.17
N THR A 52 2.63 -3.06 10.46
CA THR A 52 3.17 -2.05 11.39
C THR A 52 4.50 -1.43 10.92
N GLU A 53 5.37 -2.21 10.28
CA GLU A 53 6.67 -1.75 9.76
C GLU A 53 6.53 -0.68 8.67
N ASP A 54 5.51 -0.80 7.81
CA ASP A 54 5.22 0.16 6.74
C ASP A 54 4.72 1.48 7.32
N ALA A 55 4.07 1.45 8.49
CA ALA A 55 3.39 2.60 9.06
C ALA A 55 4.34 3.77 9.42
N GLY A 56 5.63 3.48 9.63
CA GLY A 56 6.63 4.51 9.94
C GLY A 56 7.09 5.32 8.74
N SER A 57 6.83 4.85 7.51
CA SER A 57 7.65 5.23 6.35
C SER A 57 6.85 5.53 5.08
N ASP A 58 5.76 4.81 4.85
CA ASP A 58 4.80 5.09 3.79
C ASP A 58 4.20 6.48 3.95
N ARG A 59 3.93 7.18 2.84
CA ARG A 59 3.28 8.49 2.90
C ARG A 59 2.12 8.61 1.93
N CYS A 60 2.41 8.58 0.64
CA CYS A 60 1.45 9.01 -0.38
C CYS A 60 1.61 8.19 -1.64
N VAL A 61 0.53 8.16 -2.41
CA VAL A 61 0.48 7.53 -3.72
C VAL A 61 -0.03 8.51 -4.77
N TYR A 62 0.49 8.35 -5.99
CA TYR A 62 0.18 9.21 -7.13
C TYR A 62 0.00 8.32 -8.36
N ILE A 63 -1.02 8.57 -9.17
CA ILE A 63 -1.14 7.93 -10.48
C ILE A 63 -1.02 9.02 -11.54
N LYS A 64 0.05 8.99 -12.34
CA LYS A 64 0.29 10.00 -13.38
C LYS A 64 0.94 9.30 -14.57
N GLN A 65 0.46 9.61 -15.78
CA GLN A 65 1.02 9.10 -17.04
C GLN A 65 1.17 7.57 -17.08
N GLY A 66 0.20 6.83 -16.52
CA GLY A 66 0.23 5.37 -16.48
C GLY A 66 1.27 4.79 -15.52
N ILE A 67 1.80 5.58 -14.59
CA ILE A 67 2.70 5.13 -13.53
C ILE A 67 2.01 5.34 -12.18
N PHE A 68 2.06 4.31 -11.34
CA PHE A 68 1.69 4.36 -9.93
C PHE A 68 2.96 4.60 -9.11
N TYR A 69 3.00 5.73 -8.41
CA TYR A 69 4.11 6.14 -7.58
C TYR A 69 3.77 5.96 -6.12
N VAL A 70 4.76 5.53 -5.34
CA VAL A 70 4.66 5.49 -3.87
C VAL A 70 5.84 6.25 -3.29
N THR A 71 5.55 7.26 -2.47
CA THR A 71 6.57 8.00 -1.75
C THR A 71 6.77 7.43 -0.36
N ARG A 72 8.04 7.25 0.01
CA ARG A 72 8.48 6.86 1.35
C ARG A 72 9.31 7.99 1.96
N MET A 73 9.11 8.24 3.25
CA MET A 73 9.95 9.14 4.05
C MET A 73 10.90 8.31 4.90
N ASP A 74 11.84 7.67 4.22
CA ASP A 74 13.10 7.23 4.79
C ASP A 74 14.17 8.33 4.61
N LEU A 75 15.37 8.09 5.15
CA LEU A 75 16.49 9.03 5.05
C LEU A 75 16.81 9.42 3.59
N GLY A 76 16.49 8.56 2.63
CA GLY A 76 16.73 8.78 1.21
C GLY A 76 15.58 9.44 0.45
N ARG A 77 14.41 9.67 1.07
CA ARG A 77 13.17 10.07 0.38
C ARG A 77 12.95 9.18 -0.85
N THR A 78 12.65 7.91 -0.63
CA THR A 78 12.51 6.95 -1.73
C THR A 78 11.21 7.16 -2.51
N LEU A 79 11.29 7.14 -3.84
CA LEU A 79 10.16 7.10 -4.76
C LEU A 79 10.14 5.75 -5.49
N LEU A 80 9.13 4.92 -5.22
CA LEU A 80 8.90 3.69 -5.97
C LEU A 80 7.99 3.96 -7.16
N LYS A 81 8.32 3.39 -8.32
CA LYS A 81 7.58 3.54 -9.57
C LYS A 81 7.07 2.18 -10.02
N PHE A 82 5.79 2.10 -10.34
CA PHE A 82 5.14 0.90 -10.85
C PHE A 82 4.43 1.24 -12.16
N LYS A 83 4.71 0.49 -13.24
CA LYS A 83 3.97 0.68 -14.49
C LYS A 83 2.56 0.14 -14.31
N LEU A 84 1.56 0.99 -14.56
CA LEU A 84 0.16 0.63 -14.42
C LEU A 84 -0.30 -0.22 -15.61
N GLY A 85 -0.93 -1.34 -15.30
CA GLY A 85 -1.66 -2.18 -16.24
C GLY A 85 -3.13 -1.80 -16.36
N PRO A 86 -3.90 -2.54 -17.18
CA PRO A 86 -5.34 -2.30 -17.32
C PRO A 86 -6.07 -2.56 -16.00
N THR A 87 -7.17 -1.84 -15.79
CA THR A 87 -8.09 -2.08 -14.67
C THR A 87 -9.21 -3.02 -15.09
N LYS A 88 -9.50 -4.02 -14.27
CA LYS A 88 -10.59 -4.99 -14.45
C LYS A 88 -11.13 -5.43 -13.10
N ASN A 89 -12.46 -5.40 -12.94
CA ASN A 89 -13.17 -5.88 -11.74
C ASN A 89 -12.62 -5.30 -10.43
N GLY A 90 -12.44 -3.97 -10.38
CA GLY A 90 -11.91 -3.28 -9.20
C GLY A 90 -10.44 -3.56 -8.86
N ALA A 91 -9.71 -4.23 -9.75
CA ALA A 91 -8.30 -4.51 -9.60
C ALA A 91 -7.51 -3.96 -10.81
N PHE A 92 -6.25 -3.65 -10.60
CA PHE A 92 -5.33 -3.28 -11.67
C PHE A 92 -3.99 -3.96 -11.44
N ASP A 93 -3.34 -4.32 -12.54
CA ASP A 93 -2.02 -4.90 -12.50
C ASP A 93 -0.95 -3.79 -12.44
N GLU A 94 0.20 -4.10 -11.87
CA GLU A 94 1.35 -3.22 -11.73
C GLU A 94 2.61 -4.01 -12.11
N THR A 95 3.52 -3.40 -12.87
CA THR A 95 4.88 -3.93 -13.02
C THR A 95 5.83 -3.16 -12.11
N GLY A 96 6.46 -3.85 -11.16
CA GLY A 96 7.39 -3.25 -10.21
C GLY A 96 8.78 -2.95 -10.77
N PRO A 97 9.64 -2.26 -9.98
CA PRO A 97 11.02 -1.97 -10.36
C PRO A 97 11.89 -3.20 -10.66
N ASP A 98 11.49 -4.36 -10.12
CA ASP A 98 12.11 -5.66 -10.36
C ASP A 98 11.57 -6.39 -11.61
N ASN A 99 10.77 -5.69 -12.43
CA ASN A 99 10.07 -6.21 -13.60
C ASN A 99 9.11 -7.38 -13.28
N LYS A 100 8.68 -7.52 -12.02
CA LYS A 100 7.68 -8.50 -11.62
C LYS A 100 6.28 -7.92 -11.65
N SER A 101 5.31 -8.80 -11.90
CA SER A 101 3.90 -8.42 -11.95
C SER A 101 3.29 -8.51 -10.55
N TYR A 102 2.56 -7.47 -10.19
CA TYR A 102 1.77 -7.37 -8.99
C TYR A 102 0.34 -7.02 -9.39
N ARG A 103 -0.59 -7.24 -8.47
CA ARG A 103 -1.98 -6.84 -8.61
C ARG A 103 -2.40 -6.07 -7.39
N VAL A 104 -3.05 -4.94 -7.61
CA VAL A 104 -3.71 -4.17 -6.56
C VAL A 104 -5.20 -4.33 -6.73
N VAL A 105 -5.84 -4.90 -5.71
CA VAL A 105 -7.28 -5.09 -5.63
C VAL A 105 -7.83 -4.02 -4.70
N VAL A 106 -8.70 -3.14 -5.22
CA VAL A 106 -9.47 -2.21 -4.39
C VAL A 106 -10.63 -2.99 -3.81
N LEU A 107 -10.51 -3.45 -2.57
CA LEU A 107 -11.50 -4.29 -1.91
C LEU A 107 -12.82 -3.55 -1.72
N LYS A 108 -12.76 -2.28 -1.31
CA LYS A 108 -13.94 -1.43 -1.08
C LYS A 108 -13.59 0.04 -1.22
N LYS A 109 -14.49 0.79 -1.82
CA LYS A 109 -14.49 2.25 -1.80
C LYS A 109 -15.45 2.78 -0.74
N TYR A 110 -15.14 3.98 -0.28
CA TYR A 110 -15.93 4.69 0.70
C TYR A 110 -16.15 6.13 0.24
N GLY A 111 -17.28 6.71 0.64
CA GLY A 111 -17.65 8.06 0.26
C GLY A 111 -16.92 9.14 1.04
N THR A 112 -17.37 10.37 0.84
CA THR A 112 -16.83 11.58 1.48
C THR A 112 -16.91 11.53 2.99
N GLU A 113 -17.92 10.85 3.54
CA GLU A 113 -18.12 10.62 4.98
C GLU A 113 -16.96 9.85 5.64
N CYS A 114 -16.20 9.09 4.84
CA CYS A 114 -15.01 8.36 5.27
C CYS A 114 -13.75 8.87 4.55
N GLY A 115 -13.71 10.15 4.16
CA GLY A 115 -12.50 10.74 3.55
C GLY A 115 -12.19 10.23 2.14
N ASN A 116 -13.22 9.79 1.40
CA ASN A 116 -13.10 9.15 0.08
C ASN A 116 -12.13 7.98 0.08
N MET A 117 -12.06 7.20 1.17
CA MET A 117 -11.04 6.16 1.32
C MET A 117 -11.24 4.97 0.37
N ASN A 118 -10.13 4.36 -0.02
CA ASN A 118 -10.07 3.09 -0.73
C ASN A 118 -9.31 2.11 0.15
N LEU A 119 -9.89 0.94 0.40
CA LEU A 119 -9.22 -0.19 1.04
C LEU A 119 -8.59 -1.06 -0.04
N LEU A 120 -7.28 -1.25 0.00
CA LEU A 120 -6.52 -1.93 -1.05
C LEU A 120 -5.79 -3.15 -0.50
N PHE A 121 -5.81 -4.23 -1.25
CA PHE A 121 -5.02 -5.44 -1.05
C PHE A 121 -4.04 -5.58 -2.23
N ARG A 122 -2.75 -5.79 -1.95
CA ARG A 122 -1.74 -5.99 -2.98
C ARG A 122 -1.21 -7.42 -2.92
N CYS A 123 -1.14 -8.07 -4.06
CA CYS A 123 -0.82 -9.48 -4.18
C CYS A 123 -0.01 -9.77 -5.45
N SER A 124 0.52 -10.98 -5.57
CA SER A 124 1.09 -11.47 -6.83
C SER A 124 0.97 -12.98 -6.90
N ASP A 125 0.49 -13.52 -8.02
CA ASP A 125 0.53 -14.96 -8.27
C ASP A 125 1.89 -15.42 -8.84
N SER A 126 2.78 -14.49 -9.19
CA SER A 126 4.10 -14.80 -9.76
C SER A 126 5.23 -14.80 -8.74
N VAL A 127 5.16 -13.92 -7.74
CA VAL A 127 6.18 -13.77 -6.70
C VAL A 127 5.60 -13.78 -5.28
N GLY A 128 4.28 -13.87 -5.15
CA GLY A 128 3.65 -13.92 -3.83
C GLY A 128 3.79 -15.29 -3.18
N ASP A 129 3.91 -15.27 -1.87
CA ASP A 129 4.06 -16.46 -1.05
C ASP A 129 2.73 -16.76 -0.34
N ALA A 130 2.28 -18.02 -0.41
CA ALA A 130 1.05 -18.45 0.24
C ALA A 130 1.14 -18.44 1.78
N SER A 131 2.36 -18.51 2.34
CA SER A 131 2.64 -18.41 3.77
C SER A 131 2.62 -16.98 4.29
N ILE A 132 2.77 -15.97 3.41
CA ILE A 132 2.63 -14.56 3.77
C ILE A 132 1.14 -14.24 3.94
N ALA A 133 0.78 -13.73 5.12
CA ALA A 133 -0.56 -13.24 5.38
C ALA A 133 -0.88 -12.03 4.47
N PRO A 134 -2.08 -11.98 3.84
CA PRO A 134 -2.56 -10.79 3.15
C PRO A 134 -2.46 -9.54 4.01
N PHE A 135 -1.97 -8.44 3.45
CA PHE A 135 -1.98 -7.13 4.09
C PHE A 135 -2.71 -6.12 3.23
N VAL A 136 -3.27 -5.13 3.91
CA VAL A 136 -4.06 -4.08 3.29
C VAL A 136 -3.52 -2.71 3.64
N LYS A 137 -3.77 -1.76 2.74
CA LYS A 137 -3.51 -0.34 2.94
C LYS A 137 -4.81 0.42 2.73
N LEU A 138 -4.96 1.52 3.46
CA LEU A 138 -6.06 2.44 3.30
C LEU A 138 -5.53 3.72 2.67
N HIS A 139 -5.97 4.01 1.44
CA HIS A 139 -5.62 5.27 0.79
C HIS A 139 -6.78 6.25 0.91
N ALA A 140 -6.54 7.49 1.32
CA ALA A 140 -7.58 8.51 1.51
C ALA A 140 -7.25 9.82 0.78
N SER A 141 -8.21 10.74 0.73
CA SER A 141 -7.93 12.13 0.37
C SER A 141 -6.89 12.73 1.34
N VAL A 142 -6.00 13.57 0.81
CA VAL A 142 -5.00 14.27 1.63
C VAL A 142 -5.69 15.09 2.72
N ASN A 143 -5.19 15.00 3.96
CA ASN A 143 -5.75 15.67 5.15
C ASN A 143 -7.20 15.25 5.49
N ALA A 144 -7.66 14.09 5.01
CA ALA A 144 -8.97 13.59 5.39
C ALA A 144 -9.00 13.21 6.88
N THR A 145 -10.05 13.63 7.58
CA THR A 145 -10.37 13.11 8.90
C THR A 145 -11.20 11.84 8.72
N ILE A 146 -10.67 10.70 9.17
CA ILE A 146 -11.36 9.41 9.10
C ILE A 146 -11.86 9.04 10.50
N SER A 147 -13.15 8.75 10.62
CA SER A 147 -13.74 8.34 11.90
C SER A 147 -13.28 6.93 12.28
N SER A 148 -13.31 6.63 13.58
CA SER A 148 -13.08 5.26 14.08
C SER A 148 -14.10 4.26 13.54
N SER A 149 -15.33 4.69 13.24
CA SER A 149 -16.36 3.82 12.63
C SER A 149 -16.01 3.42 11.20
N CYS A 150 -15.52 4.36 10.38
CA CYS A 150 -15.03 4.07 9.02
C CYS A 150 -13.84 3.12 9.07
N MET A 151 -12.87 3.38 9.96
CA MET A 151 -11.71 2.51 10.16
C MET A 151 -12.12 1.08 10.54
N LYS A 152 -13.04 0.95 11.48
CA LYS A 152 -13.54 -0.36 11.93
C LYS A 152 -14.29 -1.10 10.82
N ASP A 153 -15.13 -0.41 10.03
CA ASP A 153 -15.79 -1.05 8.89
C ASP A 153 -14.78 -1.57 7.85
N ALA A 154 -13.68 -0.83 7.61
CA ALA A 154 -12.62 -1.27 6.72
C ALA A 154 -11.89 -2.52 7.22
N GLU A 155 -11.60 -2.59 8.52
CA GLU A 155 -11.03 -3.79 9.17
C GLU A 155 -11.97 -4.99 9.07
N ASP A 156 -13.25 -4.80 9.45
CA ASP A 156 -14.26 -5.85 9.45
C ASP A 156 -14.51 -6.37 8.00
N TYR A 157 -14.54 -5.48 7.01
CA TYR A 157 -14.67 -5.85 5.60
C TYR A 157 -13.43 -6.60 5.09
N ALA A 158 -12.23 -6.12 5.38
CA ALA A 158 -10.99 -6.80 5.01
C ALA A 158 -10.94 -8.21 5.61
N GLN A 159 -11.30 -8.35 6.89
CA GLN A 159 -11.35 -9.64 7.56
C GLN A 159 -12.34 -10.60 6.90
N LYS A 160 -13.53 -10.11 6.54
CA LYS A 160 -14.55 -10.91 5.85
C LYS A 160 -14.04 -11.43 4.50
N VAL A 161 -13.39 -10.59 3.70
CA VAL A 161 -12.96 -10.95 2.33
C VAL A 161 -11.68 -11.78 2.34
N LEU A 162 -10.73 -11.49 3.24
CA LEU A 162 -9.42 -12.15 3.29
C LEU A 162 -9.42 -13.38 4.21
N GLY A 163 -10.47 -13.57 5.01
CA GLY A 163 -10.63 -14.74 5.88
C GLY A 163 -9.71 -14.76 7.10
N GLN A 164 -9.15 -13.61 7.50
CA GLN A 164 -8.23 -13.51 8.62
C GLN A 164 -8.37 -12.17 9.34
N PRO A 165 -8.03 -12.06 10.64
CA PRO A 165 -8.09 -10.79 11.36
C PRO A 165 -7.22 -9.72 10.69
N VAL A 166 -7.77 -8.51 10.57
CA VAL A 166 -7.07 -7.34 10.05
C VAL A 166 -7.17 -6.23 11.07
N LYS A 167 -6.03 -5.61 11.39
CA LYS A 167 -5.95 -4.40 12.21
C LYS A 167 -5.20 -3.33 11.42
N LEU A 168 -5.80 -2.18 11.22
CA LEU A 168 -5.23 -1.03 10.54
C LEU A 168 -4.52 -0.12 11.55
N ASN A 169 -3.24 0.13 11.30
CA ASN A 169 -2.44 1.07 12.08
C ASN A 169 -2.37 2.39 11.31
N VAL A 170 -2.85 3.46 11.94
CA VAL A 170 -2.79 4.82 11.36
C VAL A 170 -1.33 5.25 11.26
N LEU A 171 -0.95 5.80 10.11
CA LEU A 171 0.38 6.31 9.87
C LEU A 171 0.58 7.64 10.60
N LYS A 172 1.70 7.78 11.30
CA LYS A 172 2.09 9.06 11.94
C LYS A 172 2.59 10.00 10.84
N ASN A 173 1.81 11.02 10.54
CA ASN A 173 1.93 11.73 9.28
C ASN A 173 3.06 12.77 9.26
N CYS A 174 3.87 12.72 8.20
CA CYS A 174 4.55 13.88 7.63
C CYS A 174 3.88 14.18 6.28
N LYS A 175 3.71 15.46 5.92
CA LYS A 175 3.00 15.95 4.73
C LYS A 175 3.21 15.11 3.45
N CYS A 176 2.16 14.98 2.63
CA CYS A 176 2.32 14.53 1.25
C CYS A 176 3.12 15.54 0.43
N PHE A 177 4.20 15.07 -0.20
CA PHE A 177 5.03 15.86 -1.10
C PHE A 177 4.87 15.37 -2.54
N PRO A 178 4.60 16.27 -3.51
CA PRO A 178 4.49 15.92 -4.92
C PRO A 178 5.70 15.12 -5.41
N VAL A 179 5.51 14.22 -6.37
CA VAL A 179 6.60 13.38 -6.90
C VAL A 179 7.77 14.23 -7.40
N GLU A 180 7.50 15.40 -7.98
CA GLU A 180 8.49 16.36 -8.49
C GLU A 180 9.49 16.86 -7.44
N THR A 181 9.19 16.68 -6.15
CA THR A 181 10.07 17.06 -5.04
C THR A 181 11.10 15.99 -4.68
N PHE A 182 11.01 14.81 -5.29
CA PHE A 182 11.93 13.71 -5.13
C PHE A 182 12.98 13.77 -6.25
N CYS A 183 14.27 13.71 -5.90
CA CYS A 183 15.40 13.91 -6.83
C CYS A 183 15.49 12.90 -8.00
N SER A 184 14.57 11.94 -8.07
CA SER A 184 14.53 10.84 -9.04
C SER A 184 13.17 10.68 -9.73
N ALA A 185 12.28 11.67 -9.66
CA ALA A 185 10.94 11.63 -10.24
C ALA A 185 10.90 11.68 -11.76
#